data_AF-A0A9W9P2F6-F1
#
_entry.id   AF-A0A9W9P2F6-F1
#
_cell.length_a   1.000
_cell.length_b   1.000
_cell.length_c   1.000
_cell.angle_alpha   90.00
_cell.angle_beta   90.00
_cell.angle_gamma   90.00
#
_symmetry.space_group_name_H-M   'P 1'
#
loop_
_entity.id
_entity.type
_entity.pdbx_description
1 polymer ?
#
loop_
_entity_poly.entity_id
_entity_poly.type
_entity_poly.pdbx_seq_one_letter_code
_entity_poly.pdbx_strand_id
1 'polypeptide(L)'
;MLGLSLLPLLPLLFQSTHITAATLPSTLNTREKCQTSRSHCPHGTIIVGKSNNADFTTLQDAITSLPNDNTTATILLLPGIYEEQVNITRQGPITLLGSTSSPKDPSRNRVTLKWAAANKDSTGKSVDNVYSSVLVVAPTLNASITGSGPTGFAVPEDTPFGNRDFRAYNINFRNTWAEYSDGPAHAISFSRANGGFYYCGFYSYQDTVYIGKLGNAYFYKSILAGQTDFLYGFGTAWIQSSELQLRGCGGGITAWKGTNTTFENKYGIYIADSTLKAANSSIAPEIKGACALGRPWNSLHRSIFARCYEDGMRRGVTLQAEYKSYGPGFNKTGRIEGGVTTLLGTEGWQAFSEPKKVFQDQEGVFGNVQWIDWDVVHSK
;
A
#
# COMPACT_ATOMS: atom_id res chain seq x y z
N MET A 1 87.17 24.73 -5.01
CA MET A 1 87.28 24.82 -3.54
C MET A 1 85.87 24.87 -2.97
N LEU A 2 85.57 23.94 -2.06
CA LEU A 2 84.56 23.89 -0.98
C LEU A 2 83.25 24.72 -1.13
N GLY A 3 82.05 24.20 -0.82
CA GLY A 3 81.75 23.03 0.01
C GLY A 3 80.28 22.61 -0.03
N LEU A 4 80.07 21.34 0.29
CA LEU A 4 78.79 20.68 0.54
C LEU A 4 78.24 21.12 1.91
N SER A 5 77.00 21.59 1.96
CA SER A 5 76.23 21.74 3.20
C SER A 5 75.21 20.59 3.30
N LEU A 6 75.41 19.65 4.22
CA LEU A 6 74.40 18.67 4.63
C LEU A 6 73.41 19.33 5.60
N LEU A 7 72.12 19.28 5.29
CA LEU A 7 71.01 19.52 6.23
C LEU A 7 70.52 18.16 6.81
N PRO A 8 70.17 18.08 8.10
CA PRO A 8 69.68 16.84 8.70
C PRO A 8 68.19 16.63 8.39
N LEU A 9 67.81 15.40 8.00
CA LEU A 9 66.40 14.98 7.94
C LEU A 9 65.85 14.78 9.35
N LEU A 10 64.82 15.54 9.72
CA LEU A 10 63.98 15.31 10.90
C LEU A 10 62.88 14.28 10.52
N PRO A 11 62.66 13.21 11.30
CA PRO A 11 61.57 12.28 11.01
C PRO A 11 60.22 12.89 11.45
N LEU A 12 59.30 13.08 10.50
CA LEU A 12 57.90 13.39 10.81
C LEU A 12 57.22 12.17 11.45
N LEU A 13 56.89 12.30 12.74
CA LEU A 13 55.99 11.39 13.45
C LEU A 13 54.57 11.56 12.87
N PHE A 14 54.13 10.60 12.06
CA PHE A 14 52.72 10.47 11.69
C PHE A 14 51.92 9.97 12.91
N GLN A 15 51.21 10.87 13.58
CA GLN A 15 50.15 10.49 14.50
C GLN A 15 48.93 10.05 13.69
N SER A 16 48.69 8.73 13.65
CA SER A 16 47.46 8.15 13.11
C SER A 16 46.30 8.48 14.05
N THR A 17 45.55 9.55 13.76
CA THR A 17 44.26 9.79 14.39
C THR A 17 43.27 8.75 13.87
N HIS A 18 42.93 7.77 14.71
CA HIS A 18 41.80 6.89 14.47
C HIS A 18 40.51 7.72 14.56
N ILE A 19 39.99 8.15 13.42
CA ILE A 19 38.62 8.64 13.31
C ILE A 19 37.73 7.40 13.37
N THR A 20 37.16 7.13 14.54
CA THR A 20 36.01 6.24 14.65
C THR A 20 34.84 6.92 13.96
N ALA A 21 34.51 6.47 12.76
CA ALA A 21 33.27 6.85 12.10
C ALA A 21 32.11 6.42 13.00
N ALA A 22 31.48 7.38 13.67
CA ALA A 22 30.21 7.14 14.36
C ALA A 22 29.18 6.76 13.29
N THR A 23 28.75 5.50 13.30
CA THR A 23 27.66 5.04 12.46
C THR A 23 26.39 5.77 12.88
N LEU A 24 25.88 6.65 12.01
CA LEU A 24 24.55 7.21 12.17
C LEU A 24 23.55 6.04 12.28
N PRO A 25 22.67 6.02 13.30
CA PRO A 25 21.67 4.97 13.41
C PRO A 25 20.83 4.95 12.13
N SER A 26 20.61 3.76 11.55
CA SER A 26 19.69 3.64 10.42
C SER A 26 18.30 4.14 10.82
N THR A 27 17.64 4.84 9.90
CA THR A 27 16.23 5.28 9.97
C THR A 27 15.30 4.14 10.43
N LEU A 28 15.57 2.91 9.97
CA LEU A 28 14.87 1.68 10.35
C LEU A 28 14.90 1.43 11.87
N ASN A 29 16.08 1.51 12.49
CA ASN A 29 16.27 1.27 13.93
C ASN A 29 15.56 2.35 14.76
N THR A 30 15.53 3.58 14.24
CA THR A 30 14.85 4.73 14.86
C THR A 30 13.32 4.54 14.84
N ARG A 31 12.74 4.15 13.69
CA ARG A 31 11.30 3.86 13.57
C ARG A 31 10.87 2.73 14.50
N GLU A 32 11.57 1.59 14.47
CA GLU A 32 11.21 0.44 15.31
C GLU A 32 11.25 0.76 16.81
N LYS A 33 12.26 1.52 17.26
CA LYS A 33 12.32 2.00 18.65
C LYS A 33 11.15 2.92 18.99
N CYS A 34 10.77 3.82 18.08
CA CYS A 34 9.61 4.69 18.28
C CYS A 34 8.31 3.87 18.43
N GLN A 35 8.09 2.88 17.58
CA GLN A 35 6.88 2.04 17.63
C GLN A 35 6.81 1.14 18.87
N THR A 36 7.96 0.61 19.31
CA THR A 36 8.05 -0.39 20.40
C THR A 36 8.11 0.23 21.79
N SER A 37 8.79 1.37 21.93
CA SER A 37 9.13 1.95 23.23
C SER A 37 8.86 3.44 23.34
N ARG A 38 8.37 4.09 22.26
CA ARG A 38 8.25 5.56 22.14
C ARG A 38 9.58 6.30 22.28
N SER A 39 10.71 5.60 22.31
CA SER A 39 12.03 6.20 22.31
C SER A 39 12.49 6.47 20.88
N HIS A 40 13.33 7.49 20.69
CA HIS A 40 13.88 7.82 19.38
C HIS A 40 12.82 8.11 18.31
N CYS A 41 11.63 8.57 18.70
CA CYS A 41 10.67 9.11 17.74
C CYS A 41 11.25 10.39 17.08
N PRO A 42 10.94 10.64 15.80
CA PRO A 42 11.26 11.92 15.16
C PRO A 42 10.79 13.10 16.03
N HIS A 43 11.57 14.17 16.07
CA HIS A 43 11.20 15.36 16.83
C HIS A 43 9.84 15.91 16.35
N GLY A 44 8.97 16.29 17.28
CA GLY A 44 7.61 16.75 16.96
C GLY A 44 6.63 15.63 16.59
N THR A 45 6.95 14.36 16.88
CA THR A 45 5.98 13.26 16.72
C THR A 45 4.76 13.50 17.60
N ILE A 46 3.59 13.57 16.98
CA ILE A 46 2.30 13.68 17.65
C ILE A 46 1.88 12.30 18.15
N ILE A 47 1.44 12.22 19.40
CA ILE A 47 0.96 10.99 20.04
C ILE A 47 -0.56 10.97 20.03
N VAL A 48 -1.14 9.94 19.43
CA VAL A 48 -2.60 9.71 19.41
C VAL A 48 -2.93 8.50 20.28
N GLY A 49 -3.88 8.64 21.19
CA GLY A 49 -4.27 7.57 22.09
C GLY A 49 -5.40 7.92 23.04
N LYS A 50 -6.08 6.90 23.56
CA LYS A 50 -7.17 7.07 24.54
C LYS A 50 -6.68 7.32 25.98
N SER A 51 -5.37 7.49 26.19
CA SER A 51 -4.77 7.71 27.51
C SER A 51 -4.55 9.20 27.77
N ASN A 52 -4.46 9.59 29.04
CA ASN A 52 -4.27 10.99 29.45
C ASN A 52 -2.92 11.60 29.00
N ASN A 53 -2.00 10.80 28.46
CA ASN A 53 -0.66 11.22 28.03
C ASN A 53 -0.51 11.24 26.49
N ALA A 54 -1.63 11.31 25.76
CA ALA A 54 -1.66 11.51 24.32
C ALA A 54 -2.04 12.96 23.98
N ASP A 55 -1.54 13.47 22.87
CA ASP A 55 -1.83 14.83 22.39
C ASP A 55 -3.26 14.91 21.82
N PHE A 56 -3.74 13.83 21.20
CA PHE A 56 -5.10 13.70 20.67
C PHE A 56 -5.68 12.32 20.99
N THR A 57 -7.01 12.25 21.06
CA THR A 57 -7.75 11.00 21.26
C THR A 57 -8.14 10.30 19.95
N THR A 58 -8.18 11.04 18.84
CA THR A 58 -8.53 10.56 17.50
C THR A 58 -7.41 10.86 16.51
N LEU A 59 -7.29 10.06 15.44
CA LEU A 59 -6.33 10.35 14.37
C LEU A 59 -6.81 11.53 13.53
N GLN A 60 -8.11 11.67 13.28
CA GLN A 60 -8.63 12.78 12.49
C GLN A 60 -8.32 14.14 13.12
N ASP A 61 -8.42 14.29 14.43
CA ASP A 61 -8.09 15.55 15.11
C ASP A 61 -6.58 15.86 15.00
N ALA A 62 -5.73 14.85 15.16
CA ALA A 62 -4.29 15.01 14.97
C ALA A 62 -3.94 15.44 13.55
N ILE A 63 -4.57 14.86 12.53
CA ILE A 63 -4.40 15.27 11.13
C ILE A 63 -4.87 16.71 10.91
N THR A 64 -6.01 17.08 11.48
CA THR A 64 -6.61 18.42 11.35
C THR A 64 -5.76 19.50 12.02
N SER A 65 -4.98 19.14 13.04
CA SER A 65 -4.03 20.05 13.71
C SER A 65 -2.81 20.42 12.86
N LEU A 66 -2.52 19.66 11.80
CA LEU A 66 -1.35 19.89 10.96
C LEU A 66 -1.60 21.06 9.98
N PRO A 67 -0.57 21.87 9.68
CA PRO A 67 -0.69 22.91 8.66
C PRO A 67 -0.91 22.30 7.27
N ASN A 68 -1.72 22.96 6.45
CA ASN A 68 -1.91 22.59 5.05
C ASN A 68 -0.76 23.12 4.18
N ASP A 69 0.43 22.59 4.40
CA ASP A 69 1.66 22.94 3.72
C ASP A 69 2.45 21.67 3.31
N ASN A 70 3.73 21.84 2.97
CA ASN A 70 4.62 20.76 2.54
C ASN A 70 5.47 20.18 3.69
N THR A 71 5.22 20.55 4.94
CA THR A 71 6.01 20.06 6.08
C THR A 71 5.69 18.60 6.39
N THR A 72 6.73 17.84 6.73
CA THR A 72 6.60 16.43 7.14
C THR A 72 6.03 16.33 8.55
N ALA A 73 5.05 15.45 8.73
CA ALA A 73 4.50 15.13 10.05
C ALA A 73 4.65 13.64 10.37
N THR A 74 4.95 13.32 11.63
CA THR A 74 4.92 11.95 12.16
C THR A 74 3.88 11.86 13.25
N ILE A 75 3.00 10.85 13.16
CA ILE A 75 1.97 10.57 14.15
C ILE A 75 2.15 9.13 14.64
N LEU A 76 2.30 8.95 15.95
CA LEU A 76 2.35 7.63 16.60
C LEU A 76 1.02 7.34 17.29
N LEU A 77 0.31 6.32 16.80
CA LEU A 77 -0.90 5.80 17.42
C LEU A 77 -0.55 4.77 18.48
N LEU A 78 -1.04 4.99 19.71
CA LEU A 78 -0.95 4.03 20.80
C LEU A 78 -1.91 2.85 20.58
N PRO A 79 -1.65 1.67 21.18
CA PRO A 79 -2.50 0.50 21.02
C PRO A 79 -3.97 0.77 21.34
N GLY A 80 -4.88 0.34 20.47
CA GLY A 80 -6.31 0.59 20.64
C GLY A 80 -7.11 0.45 19.34
N ILE A 81 -8.44 0.50 19.51
CA ILE A 81 -9.41 0.57 18.42
C ILE A 81 -9.92 2.02 18.36
N TYR A 82 -9.78 2.64 17.20
CA TYR A 82 -10.24 3.99 16.89
C TYR A 82 -11.42 3.84 15.93
N GLU A 83 -12.63 4.16 16.41
CA GLU A 83 -13.85 4.07 15.61
C GLU A 83 -14.11 5.42 14.95
N GLU A 84 -13.49 5.61 13.78
CA GLU A 84 -13.50 6.87 13.04
C GLU A 84 -13.28 6.64 11.54
N GLN A 85 -13.74 7.58 10.72
CA GLN A 85 -13.25 7.76 9.36
C GLN A 85 -12.13 8.81 9.39
N VAL A 86 -11.08 8.56 8.62
CA VAL A 86 -9.92 9.46 8.52
C VAL A 86 -9.80 9.97 7.09
N ASN A 87 -9.75 11.28 6.92
CA ASN A 87 -9.59 11.96 5.65
C ASN A 87 -8.34 12.84 5.66
N ILE A 88 -7.44 12.60 4.70
CA ILE A 88 -6.17 13.30 4.54
C ILE A 88 -6.16 14.01 3.19
N THR A 89 -6.28 15.33 3.23
CA THR A 89 -6.30 16.21 2.04
C THR A 89 -5.02 17.01 1.82
N ARG A 90 -4.14 17.09 2.83
CA ARG A 90 -2.90 17.86 2.75
C ARG A 90 -1.85 17.21 1.84
N GLN A 91 -1.04 18.04 1.19
CA GLN A 91 0.03 17.59 0.27
C GLN A 91 1.30 17.14 1.00
N GLY A 92 1.62 17.76 2.14
CA GLY A 92 2.82 17.49 2.91
C GLY A 92 2.92 16.05 3.40
N PRO A 93 4.13 15.44 3.42
CA PRO A 93 4.33 14.06 3.85
C PRO A 93 3.74 13.76 5.23
N ILE A 94 3.11 12.59 5.36
CA ILE A 94 2.59 12.10 6.65
C ILE A 94 3.08 10.68 6.87
N THR A 95 3.69 10.44 8.02
CA THR A 95 4.05 9.10 8.50
C THR A 95 3.17 8.73 9.70
N LEU A 96 2.33 7.71 9.53
CA LEU A 96 1.54 7.09 10.59
C LEU A 96 2.25 5.85 11.11
N LEU A 97 2.54 5.84 12.41
CA LEU A 97 3.16 4.72 13.10
C LEU A 97 2.15 4.08 14.04
N GLY A 98 1.86 2.80 13.86
CA GLY A 98 1.16 1.99 14.86
C GLY A 98 2.14 1.48 15.90
N SER A 99 1.87 1.72 17.19
CA SER A 99 2.66 1.13 18.26
C SER A 99 2.48 -0.39 18.29
N THR A 100 3.59 -1.12 18.33
CA THR A 100 3.63 -2.57 18.28
C THR A 100 4.91 -3.10 18.94
N SER A 101 4.85 -4.29 19.52
CA SER A 101 6.04 -5.02 19.97
C SER A 101 6.66 -5.88 18.86
N SER A 102 6.04 -5.92 17.68
CA SER A 102 6.44 -6.77 16.56
C SER A 102 6.39 -5.97 15.25
N PRO A 103 7.31 -5.01 15.03
CA PRO A 103 7.24 -4.07 13.89
C PRO A 103 7.32 -4.76 12.52
N LYS A 104 7.86 -5.98 12.45
CA LYS A 104 7.98 -6.76 11.21
C LYS A 104 6.87 -7.80 11.00
N ASP A 105 5.87 -7.86 11.89
CA ASP A 105 4.79 -8.86 11.84
C ASP A 105 3.41 -8.17 11.83
N PRO A 106 2.74 -8.10 10.66
CA PRO A 106 1.43 -7.44 10.54
C PRO A 106 0.33 -8.15 11.34
N SER A 107 0.46 -9.46 11.61
CA SER A 107 -0.54 -10.22 12.37
C SER A 107 -0.60 -9.83 13.85
N ARG A 108 0.42 -9.11 14.32
CA ARG A 108 0.60 -8.66 15.71
C ARG A 108 0.34 -7.17 15.88
N ASN A 109 -0.17 -6.48 14.86
CA ASN A 109 -0.55 -5.08 14.93
C ASN A 109 -1.55 -4.85 16.07
N ARG A 110 -1.34 -3.77 16.85
CA ARG A 110 -2.14 -3.45 18.04
C ARG A 110 -3.00 -2.18 17.88
N VAL A 111 -2.90 -1.53 16.73
CA VAL A 111 -3.67 -0.33 16.37
C VAL A 111 -4.65 -0.72 15.27
N THR A 112 -5.93 -0.42 15.47
CA THR A 112 -6.96 -0.63 14.46
C THR A 112 -7.78 0.64 14.29
N LEU A 113 -7.78 1.20 13.09
CA LEU A 113 -8.82 2.13 12.64
C LEU A 113 -9.99 1.30 12.13
N LYS A 114 -11.19 1.58 12.63
CA LYS A 114 -12.39 0.80 12.38
C LYS A 114 -13.53 1.72 11.98
N TRP A 115 -14.26 1.33 10.94
CA TRP A 115 -15.53 1.97 10.58
C TRP A 115 -16.52 0.90 10.08
N ALA A 116 -17.82 1.20 10.09
CA ALA A 116 -18.84 0.26 9.62
C ALA A 116 -19.81 0.99 8.68
N ALA A 117 -19.52 0.94 7.38
CA ALA A 117 -20.37 1.54 6.36
C ALA A 117 -20.17 0.82 5.03
N ALA A 118 -21.24 0.74 4.23
CA ALA A 118 -21.19 0.40 2.82
C ALA A 118 -21.64 1.60 1.96
N ASN A 119 -21.67 1.42 0.65
CA ASN A 119 -22.11 2.40 -0.33
C ASN A 119 -23.64 2.66 -0.33
N LYS A 120 -24.28 2.67 0.83
CA LYS A 120 -25.72 2.92 1.00
C LYS A 120 -25.92 3.99 2.08
N ASP A 121 -26.79 4.96 1.83
CA ASP A 121 -27.19 5.93 2.85
C ASP A 121 -28.17 5.33 3.87
N SER A 122 -28.61 6.14 4.84
CA SER A 122 -29.55 5.70 5.89
C SER A 122 -30.94 5.30 5.37
N THR A 123 -31.27 5.60 4.12
CA THR A 123 -32.50 5.18 3.44
C THR A 123 -32.31 3.91 2.61
N GLY A 124 -31.08 3.37 2.56
CA GLY A 124 -30.70 2.24 1.72
C GLY A 124 -30.39 2.61 0.26
N LYS A 125 -30.40 3.91 -0.08
CA LYS A 125 -30.10 4.37 -1.44
C LYS A 125 -28.59 4.34 -1.67
N SER A 126 -28.20 3.88 -2.87
CA SER A 126 -26.79 3.81 -3.27
C SER A 126 -26.13 5.20 -3.24
N VAL A 127 -24.96 5.29 -2.60
CA VAL A 127 -24.04 6.42 -2.61
C VAL A 127 -22.69 5.98 -3.15
N ASP A 128 -21.77 6.92 -3.38
CA ASP A 128 -20.43 6.55 -3.85
C ASP A 128 -19.65 5.78 -2.77
N ASN A 129 -18.80 4.85 -3.22
CA ASN A 129 -18.06 3.97 -2.33
C ASN A 129 -17.12 4.72 -1.38
N VAL A 130 -16.66 5.93 -1.75
CA VAL A 130 -15.77 6.73 -0.89
C VAL A 130 -16.33 6.93 0.52
N TYR A 131 -17.65 7.11 0.66
CA TYR A 131 -18.31 7.36 1.94
C TYR A 131 -18.27 6.16 2.90
N SER A 132 -17.91 4.97 2.39
CA SER A 132 -17.71 3.78 3.20
C SER A 132 -16.30 3.69 3.82
N SER A 133 -15.34 4.50 3.37
CA SER A 133 -13.92 4.29 3.64
C SER A 133 -13.52 4.56 5.09
N VAL A 134 -12.70 3.69 5.66
CA VAL A 134 -12.03 3.94 6.95
C VAL A 134 -10.95 5.01 6.80
N LEU A 135 -10.13 4.93 5.75
CA LEU A 135 -9.13 5.95 5.41
C LEU A 135 -9.33 6.45 3.98
N VAL A 136 -9.34 7.76 3.79
CA VAL A 136 -9.29 8.45 2.51
C VAL A 136 -8.02 9.29 2.46
N VAL A 137 -7.20 9.09 1.43
CA VAL A 137 -6.06 9.96 1.12
C VAL A 137 -6.21 10.47 -0.29
N ALA A 138 -6.61 11.74 -0.41
CA ALA A 138 -6.82 12.42 -1.67
C ALA A 138 -6.94 13.94 -1.45
N PRO A 139 -6.53 14.77 -2.42
CA PRO A 139 -6.55 16.23 -2.27
C PRO A 139 -7.96 16.81 -2.12
N THR A 140 -8.98 16.16 -2.68
CA THR A 140 -10.38 16.61 -2.67
C THR A 140 -11.32 15.41 -2.66
N LEU A 141 -12.58 15.62 -2.25
CA LEU A 141 -13.60 14.57 -2.35
C LEU A 141 -13.80 14.10 -3.80
N ASN A 142 -13.85 15.02 -4.77
CA ASN A 142 -13.98 14.68 -6.19
C ASN A 142 -12.87 13.76 -6.70
N ALA A 143 -11.65 13.90 -6.18
CA ALA A 143 -10.53 13.00 -6.50
C ALA A 143 -10.74 11.57 -5.95
N SER A 144 -11.53 11.42 -4.90
CA SER A 144 -11.81 10.14 -4.24
C SER A 144 -13.04 9.41 -4.77
N ILE A 145 -13.96 10.13 -5.43
CA ILE A 145 -15.20 9.55 -5.95
C ILE A 145 -14.87 8.50 -7.02
N THR A 146 -15.37 7.29 -6.81
CA THR A 146 -15.23 6.19 -7.77
C THR A 146 -16.03 6.46 -9.05
N GLY A 147 -17.30 6.87 -8.86
CA GLY A 147 -18.27 7.15 -9.92
C GLY A 147 -18.80 5.90 -10.63
N SER A 148 -19.76 6.10 -11.53
CA SER A 148 -20.41 5.04 -12.29
C SER A 148 -19.81 4.84 -13.70
N GLY A 149 -20.18 3.75 -14.36
CA GLY A 149 -19.79 3.46 -15.75
C GLY A 149 -18.30 3.11 -15.94
N PRO A 150 -17.83 2.94 -17.19
CA PRO A 150 -16.48 2.47 -17.50
C PRO A 150 -15.37 3.52 -17.34
N THR A 151 -15.70 4.80 -17.15
CA THR A 151 -14.74 5.92 -17.01
C THR A 151 -14.67 6.48 -15.59
N GLY A 152 -15.64 6.14 -14.72
CA GLY A 152 -15.74 6.66 -13.35
C GLY A 152 -16.03 8.16 -13.31
N PHE A 153 -15.89 8.76 -12.13
CA PHE A 153 -16.20 10.19 -11.94
C PHE A 153 -15.11 11.10 -12.53
N ALA A 154 -15.49 12.09 -13.35
CA ALA A 154 -14.54 13.04 -13.91
C ALA A 154 -13.97 13.93 -12.80
N VAL A 155 -12.63 14.04 -12.73
CA VAL A 155 -11.96 14.91 -11.75
C VAL A 155 -11.55 16.19 -12.47
N PRO A 156 -11.86 17.39 -11.94
CA PRO A 156 -11.45 18.65 -12.54
C PRO A 156 -9.95 18.70 -12.83
N GLU A 157 -9.57 19.25 -13.98
CA GLU A 157 -8.18 19.27 -14.47
C GLU A 157 -7.24 20.03 -13.51
N ASP A 158 -7.75 21.09 -12.88
CA ASP A 158 -7.07 21.94 -11.90
C ASP A 158 -7.00 21.33 -10.49
N THR A 159 -7.54 20.12 -10.28
CA THR A 159 -7.41 19.43 -8.99
C THR A 159 -5.93 19.20 -8.69
N PRO A 160 -5.39 19.63 -7.54
CA PRO A 160 -3.98 19.46 -7.23
C PRO A 160 -3.63 17.97 -7.05
N PHE A 161 -2.34 17.67 -6.99
CA PHE A 161 -1.88 16.40 -6.43
C PHE A 161 -1.96 16.47 -4.91
N GLY A 162 -2.39 15.39 -4.27
CA GLY A 162 -2.51 15.26 -2.82
C GLY A 162 -1.19 14.90 -2.16
N ASN A 163 -1.26 14.00 -1.18
CA ASN A 163 -0.09 13.63 -0.39
C ASN A 163 1.01 13.00 -1.27
N ARG A 164 2.22 13.56 -1.22
CA ARG A 164 3.34 13.14 -2.09
C ARG A 164 4.23 12.05 -1.48
N ASP A 165 4.08 11.77 -0.20
CA ASP A 165 4.83 10.75 0.54
C ASP A 165 4.05 10.36 1.81
N PHE A 166 2.94 9.65 1.61
CA PHE A 166 2.15 9.09 2.70
C PHE A 166 2.74 7.75 3.12
N ARG A 167 2.95 7.53 4.41
CA ARG A 167 3.45 6.25 4.93
C ARG A 167 2.62 5.78 6.11
N ALA A 168 2.25 4.51 6.13
CA ALA A 168 1.61 3.87 7.27
C ALA A 168 2.34 2.58 7.66
N TYR A 169 2.58 2.39 8.95
CA TYR A 169 3.29 1.23 9.51
C TYR A 169 2.47 0.57 10.62
N ASN A 170 2.27 -0.75 10.55
CA ASN A 170 1.70 -1.54 11.66
C ASN A 170 0.31 -1.09 12.15
N ILE A 171 -0.54 -0.64 11.22
CA ILE A 171 -1.92 -0.24 11.49
C ILE A 171 -2.87 -1.16 10.72
N ASN A 172 -3.96 -1.56 11.37
CA ASN A 172 -5.06 -2.26 10.73
C ASN A 172 -6.15 -1.27 10.33
N PHE A 173 -6.58 -1.30 9.08
CA PHE A 173 -7.73 -0.58 8.54
C PHE A 173 -8.86 -1.58 8.32
N ARG A 174 -9.94 -1.48 9.09
CA ARG A 174 -11.01 -2.48 9.08
C ARG A 174 -12.37 -1.84 8.86
N ASN A 175 -12.99 -2.16 7.73
CA ASN A 175 -14.41 -1.91 7.53
C ASN A 175 -15.21 -3.12 8.02
N THR A 176 -16.13 -2.90 8.96
CA THR A 176 -16.96 -3.94 9.59
C THR A 176 -18.43 -3.84 9.21
N TRP A 177 -18.76 -3.34 8.02
CA TRP A 177 -20.14 -3.24 7.54
C TRP A 177 -20.91 -4.56 7.66
N ALA A 178 -20.34 -5.63 7.11
CA ALA A 178 -20.91 -6.96 7.14
C ALA A 178 -19.78 -8.00 7.13
N GLU A 179 -20.06 -9.21 7.64
CA GLU A 179 -19.15 -10.36 7.57
C GLU A 179 -19.37 -11.18 6.27
N TYR A 180 -19.84 -10.52 5.21
CA TYR A 180 -20.01 -11.02 3.84
C TYR A 180 -20.07 -9.82 2.86
N SER A 181 -20.02 -10.07 1.55
CA SER A 181 -20.18 -9.03 0.54
C SER A 181 -21.63 -8.53 0.47
N ASP A 182 -21.90 -7.36 1.06
CA ASP A 182 -23.19 -6.65 1.03
C ASP A 182 -23.06 -5.23 0.44
N GLY A 183 -22.35 -5.14 -0.67
CA GLY A 183 -22.01 -3.88 -1.33
C GLY A 183 -20.63 -3.36 -0.94
N PRO A 184 -20.06 -2.44 -1.74
CA PRO A 184 -18.74 -1.86 -1.50
C PRO A 184 -18.58 -1.25 -0.11
N ALA A 185 -17.50 -1.65 0.58
CA ALA A 185 -17.18 -1.24 1.93
C ALA A 185 -15.66 -1.11 2.07
N HIS A 186 -15.12 0.09 1.83
CA HIS A 186 -13.68 0.30 1.75
C HIS A 186 -13.00 0.22 3.12
N ALA A 187 -11.88 -0.51 3.19
CA ALA A 187 -10.87 -0.25 4.20
C ALA A 187 -10.12 1.04 3.85
N ILE A 188 -9.71 1.23 2.58
CA ILE A 188 -9.05 2.47 2.14
C ILE A 188 -9.54 2.94 0.77
N SER A 189 -9.51 4.26 0.57
CA SER A 189 -9.57 4.96 -0.70
C SER A 189 -8.34 5.86 -0.86
N PHE A 190 -7.55 5.64 -1.92
CA PHE A 190 -6.27 6.31 -2.13
C PHE A 190 -6.15 6.82 -3.56
N SER A 191 -6.17 8.14 -3.75
CA SER A 191 -6.28 8.78 -5.07
C SER A 191 -5.40 10.02 -5.16
N ARG A 192 -4.84 10.30 -6.35
CA ARG A 192 -3.99 11.49 -6.60
C ARG A 192 -2.94 11.69 -5.50
N ALA A 193 -2.30 10.62 -5.07
CA ALA A 193 -1.35 10.60 -3.97
C ALA A 193 -0.29 9.53 -4.22
N ASN A 194 0.85 9.66 -3.56
CA ASN A 194 1.90 8.65 -3.53
C ASN A 194 2.04 8.16 -2.09
N GLY A 195 2.05 6.84 -1.87
CA GLY A 195 2.18 6.34 -0.51
C GLY A 195 2.46 4.86 -0.36
N GLY A 196 3.12 4.53 0.76
CA GLY A 196 3.53 3.20 1.15
C GLY A 196 2.82 2.70 2.41
N PHE A 197 2.45 1.42 2.42
CA PHE A 197 1.87 0.72 3.55
C PHE A 197 2.75 -0.48 3.91
N TYR A 198 3.31 -0.48 5.12
CA TYR A 198 4.31 -1.44 5.55
C TYR A 198 3.81 -2.18 6.78
N TYR A 199 3.72 -3.51 6.69
CA TYR A 199 3.21 -4.33 7.79
C TYR A 199 1.81 -3.92 8.27
N CYS A 200 0.96 -3.44 7.35
CA CYS A 200 -0.41 -3.02 7.65
C CYS A 200 -1.39 -4.17 7.40
N GLY A 201 -2.59 -4.05 7.97
CA GLY A 201 -3.71 -4.94 7.69
C GLY A 201 -4.88 -4.20 7.04
N PHE A 202 -5.51 -4.78 6.03
CA PHE A 202 -6.66 -4.22 5.32
C PHE A 202 -7.77 -5.26 5.29
N TYR A 203 -8.91 -4.94 5.86
CA TYR A 203 -9.95 -5.93 6.14
C TYR A 203 -11.33 -5.40 5.77
N SER A 204 -11.95 -6.02 4.78
CA SER A 204 -13.37 -5.85 4.44
C SER A 204 -13.85 -7.08 3.65
N TYR A 205 -14.93 -6.98 2.88
CA TYR A 205 -15.48 -8.05 2.06
C TYR A 205 -15.57 -7.66 0.59
N GLN A 206 -16.37 -6.64 0.26
CA GLN A 206 -16.44 -6.12 -1.09
C GLN A 206 -15.66 -4.81 -1.19
N ASP A 207 -14.83 -4.68 -2.23
CA ASP A 207 -14.10 -3.45 -2.55
C ASP A 207 -13.14 -2.97 -1.43
N THR A 208 -12.43 -3.89 -0.75
CA THR A 208 -11.59 -3.57 0.43
C THR A 208 -10.57 -2.43 0.19
N VAL A 209 -9.82 -2.46 -0.91
CA VAL A 209 -8.78 -1.48 -1.23
C VAL A 209 -9.09 -0.84 -2.57
N TYR A 210 -9.31 0.47 -2.55
CA TYR A 210 -9.47 1.29 -3.74
C TYR A 210 -8.23 2.15 -4.01
N ILE A 211 -7.60 1.97 -5.17
CA ILE A 211 -6.55 2.88 -5.67
C ILE A 211 -7.11 3.68 -6.86
N GLY A 212 -7.50 4.92 -6.62
CA GLY A 212 -8.14 5.76 -7.62
C GLY A 212 -7.16 6.40 -8.61
N LYS A 213 -7.70 7.36 -9.38
CA LYS A 213 -6.99 8.03 -10.49
C LYS A 213 -5.72 8.71 -9.97
N LEU A 214 -4.62 8.56 -10.71
CA LEU A 214 -3.29 9.09 -10.35
C LEU A 214 -2.80 8.68 -8.93
N GLY A 215 -3.40 7.65 -8.33
CA GLY A 215 -2.91 7.08 -7.07
C GLY A 215 -1.76 6.11 -7.34
N ASN A 216 -0.66 6.26 -6.61
CA ASN A 216 0.46 5.34 -6.60
C ASN A 216 0.60 4.75 -5.19
N ALA A 217 0.29 3.47 -5.03
CA ALA A 217 0.29 2.81 -3.74
C ALA A 217 1.24 1.61 -3.71
N TYR A 218 2.13 1.57 -2.72
CA TYR A 218 3.05 0.45 -2.48
C TYR A 218 2.68 -0.27 -1.19
N PHE A 219 2.50 -1.59 -1.23
CA PHE A 219 2.18 -2.42 -0.07
C PHE A 219 3.30 -3.43 0.15
N TYR A 220 3.85 -3.49 1.36
CA TYR A 220 4.94 -4.40 1.68
C TYR A 220 4.67 -5.16 2.97
N LYS A 221 4.86 -6.49 2.91
CA LYS A 221 4.66 -7.40 4.05
C LYS A 221 3.37 -7.12 4.82
N SER A 222 2.30 -6.85 4.10
CA SER A 222 0.98 -6.48 4.63
C SER A 222 -0.02 -7.62 4.45
N ILE A 223 -1.16 -7.53 5.13
CA ILE A 223 -2.29 -8.45 4.97
C ILE A 223 -3.43 -7.72 4.29
N LEU A 224 -3.90 -8.21 3.14
CA LEU A 224 -5.04 -7.67 2.41
C LEU A 224 -6.12 -8.75 2.32
N ALA A 225 -7.26 -8.52 2.96
CA ALA A 225 -8.33 -9.52 3.07
C ALA A 225 -9.65 -9.03 2.49
N GLY A 226 -10.32 -9.90 1.76
CA GLY A 226 -11.63 -9.62 1.18
C GLY A 226 -12.24 -10.81 0.44
N GLN A 227 -13.38 -10.58 -0.19
CA GLN A 227 -14.19 -11.56 -0.90
C GLN A 227 -14.45 -11.14 -2.34
N THR A 228 -15.12 -10.00 -2.55
CA THR A 228 -15.58 -9.54 -3.87
C THR A 228 -14.77 -8.34 -4.34
N ASP A 229 -14.04 -8.50 -5.45
CA ASP A 229 -13.32 -7.40 -6.11
C ASP A 229 -12.44 -6.59 -5.13
N PHE A 230 -11.88 -7.28 -4.13
CA PHE A 230 -11.40 -6.60 -2.93
C PHE A 230 -10.15 -5.76 -3.16
N LEU A 231 -9.49 -5.90 -4.31
CA LEU A 231 -8.48 -4.99 -4.83
C LEU A 231 -8.99 -4.39 -6.14
N TYR A 232 -9.37 -3.11 -6.14
CA TYR A 232 -9.93 -2.49 -7.32
C TYR A 232 -9.45 -1.05 -7.48
N GLY A 233 -9.55 -0.49 -8.68
CA GLY A 233 -8.98 0.83 -8.91
C GLY A 233 -8.75 1.26 -10.34
N PHE A 234 -8.14 2.43 -10.46
CA PHE A 234 -7.77 3.14 -11.68
C PHE A 234 -6.26 3.44 -11.74
N GLY A 235 -5.61 3.57 -10.58
CA GLY A 235 -4.22 4.00 -10.48
C GLY A 235 -3.22 2.86 -10.60
N THR A 236 -2.10 2.99 -9.91
CA THR A 236 -1.02 1.99 -9.88
C THR A 236 -0.85 1.45 -8.46
N ALA A 237 -0.94 0.14 -8.30
CA ALA A 237 -0.68 -0.54 -7.04
C ALA A 237 0.44 -1.57 -7.21
N TRP A 238 1.39 -1.59 -6.28
CA TRP A 238 2.40 -2.64 -6.18
C TRP A 238 2.31 -3.32 -4.82
N ILE A 239 1.97 -4.60 -4.79
CA ILE A 239 1.85 -5.40 -3.57
C ILE A 239 2.98 -6.40 -3.55
N GLN A 240 3.87 -6.30 -2.56
CA GLN A 240 5.07 -7.12 -2.47
C GLN A 240 5.13 -7.90 -1.17
N SER A 241 5.51 -9.17 -1.25
CA SER A 241 5.78 -10.02 -0.07
C SER A 241 4.63 -10.03 0.95
N SER A 242 3.39 -9.96 0.46
CA SER A 242 2.20 -9.76 1.27
C SER A 242 1.28 -10.98 1.24
N GLU A 243 0.34 -11.05 2.19
CA GLU A 243 -0.71 -12.06 2.21
C GLU A 243 -2.01 -11.50 1.66
N LEU A 244 -2.55 -12.15 0.63
CA LEU A 244 -3.89 -11.92 0.12
C LEU A 244 -4.80 -13.01 0.70
N GLN A 245 -5.68 -12.63 1.62
CA GLN A 245 -6.51 -13.54 2.40
C GLN A 245 -7.96 -13.54 1.88
N LEU A 246 -8.35 -14.61 1.19
CA LEU A 246 -9.66 -14.76 0.59
C LEU A 246 -10.69 -15.20 1.64
N ARG A 247 -11.70 -14.35 1.87
CA ARG A 247 -12.81 -14.55 2.81
C ARG A 247 -14.03 -15.24 2.19
N GLY A 248 -13.89 -15.65 0.93
CA GLY A 248 -14.94 -16.19 0.08
C GLY A 248 -14.58 -15.91 -1.37
N CYS A 249 -15.41 -16.39 -2.30
CA CYS A 249 -15.31 -16.00 -3.71
C CYS A 249 -16.47 -15.06 -4.07
N GLY A 250 -16.18 -14.07 -4.90
CA GLY A 250 -17.15 -13.17 -5.51
C GLY A 250 -16.41 -12.28 -6.50
N GLY A 251 -16.93 -12.07 -7.71
CA GLY A 251 -16.19 -11.31 -8.74
C GLY A 251 -14.79 -11.90 -8.99
N GLY A 252 -13.73 -11.13 -8.72
CA GLY A 252 -12.35 -11.61 -8.64
C GLY A 252 -11.56 -11.03 -7.46
N ILE A 253 -10.33 -11.50 -7.24
CA ILE A 253 -9.40 -10.84 -6.30
C ILE A 253 -9.13 -9.40 -6.74
N THR A 254 -8.88 -9.21 -8.05
CA THR A 254 -8.63 -7.89 -8.65
C THR A 254 -9.75 -7.44 -9.59
N ALA A 255 -10.11 -6.17 -9.54
CA ALA A 255 -11.03 -5.53 -10.49
C ALA A 255 -10.49 -4.17 -10.95
N TRP A 256 -9.43 -4.19 -11.76
CA TRP A 256 -8.84 -2.96 -12.26
C TRP A 256 -9.61 -2.41 -13.46
N LYS A 257 -9.78 -1.09 -13.46
CA LYS A 257 -10.21 -0.29 -14.60
C LYS A 257 -8.96 0.37 -15.16
N GLY A 258 -8.44 -0.15 -16.26
CA GLY A 258 -7.40 0.58 -16.97
C GLY A 258 -7.96 1.92 -17.44
N THR A 259 -7.12 2.94 -17.52
CA THR A 259 -7.54 4.27 -17.95
C THR A 259 -6.52 4.81 -18.92
N ASN A 260 -6.97 5.37 -20.04
CA ASN A 260 -6.11 6.20 -20.86
C ASN A 260 -6.08 7.59 -20.23
N THR A 261 -4.88 8.08 -19.94
CA THR A 261 -4.65 9.46 -19.57
C THR A 261 -4.16 10.22 -20.82
N THR A 262 -3.78 11.48 -20.65
CA THR A 262 -3.08 12.26 -21.68
C THR A 262 -1.67 11.75 -21.98
N PHE A 263 -1.22 10.70 -21.28
CA PHE A 263 0.09 10.07 -21.44
C PHE A 263 -0.04 8.54 -21.47
N GLU A 264 0.97 7.87 -22.04
CA GLU A 264 1.08 6.42 -21.96
C GLU A 264 1.30 6.00 -20.50
N ASN A 265 0.51 5.04 -20.01
CA ASN A 265 0.61 4.63 -18.62
C ASN A 265 0.62 3.11 -18.41
N LYS A 266 1.15 2.75 -17.24
CA LYS A 266 1.12 1.38 -16.72
C LYS A 266 0.20 1.25 -15.50
N TYR A 267 -0.92 1.98 -15.51
CA TYR A 267 -1.92 1.83 -14.46
C TYR A 267 -2.42 0.39 -14.38
N GLY A 268 -2.44 -0.15 -13.18
CA GLY A 268 -2.61 -1.57 -12.98
C GLY A 268 -2.26 -1.96 -11.56
N ILE A 269 -2.50 -3.22 -11.26
CA ILE A 269 -2.09 -3.83 -10.01
C ILE A 269 -1.03 -4.90 -10.26
N TYR A 270 0.08 -4.79 -9.55
CA TYR A 270 1.25 -5.65 -9.68
C TYR A 270 1.48 -6.35 -8.35
N ILE A 271 1.24 -7.66 -8.31
CA ILE A 271 1.34 -8.47 -7.09
C ILE A 271 2.57 -9.35 -7.24
N ALA A 272 3.60 -9.09 -6.44
CA ALA A 272 4.90 -9.71 -6.53
C ALA A 272 5.26 -10.47 -5.25
N ASP A 273 5.83 -11.67 -5.39
CA ASP A 273 6.41 -12.46 -4.30
C ASP A 273 5.44 -12.67 -3.12
N SER A 274 4.14 -12.77 -3.41
CA SER A 274 3.06 -12.74 -2.42
C SER A 274 2.32 -14.07 -2.36
N THR A 275 1.59 -14.28 -1.26
CA THR A 275 0.83 -15.51 -1.01
C THR A 275 -0.66 -15.24 -1.11
N LEU A 276 -1.36 -16.00 -1.94
CA LEU A 276 -2.82 -16.05 -2.00
C LEU A 276 -3.29 -17.29 -1.24
N LYS A 277 -4.19 -17.12 -0.27
CA LYS A 277 -4.67 -18.19 0.61
C LYS A 277 -6.08 -17.92 1.12
N ALA A 278 -6.77 -18.97 1.54
CA ALA A 278 -8.00 -18.81 2.32
C ALA A 278 -7.70 -18.04 3.62
N ALA A 279 -8.63 -17.18 4.03
CA ALA A 279 -8.51 -16.39 5.25
C ALA A 279 -8.50 -17.26 6.52
N ASN A 280 -9.13 -18.44 6.46
CA ASN A 280 -9.11 -19.43 7.53
C ASN A 280 -9.38 -20.85 6.98
N SER A 281 -9.12 -21.85 7.81
CA SER A 281 -9.28 -23.27 7.47
C SER A 281 -10.72 -23.71 7.26
N SER A 282 -11.70 -23.01 7.81
CA SER A 282 -13.12 -23.36 7.64
C SER A 282 -13.64 -22.99 6.25
N ILE A 283 -13.15 -21.88 5.67
CA ILE A 283 -13.52 -21.43 4.32
C ILE A 283 -12.69 -22.15 3.25
N ALA A 284 -11.48 -22.61 3.58
CA ALA A 284 -10.55 -23.22 2.63
C ALA A 284 -11.16 -24.34 1.76
N PRO A 285 -11.95 -25.30 2.29
CA PRO A 285 -12.59 -26.34 1.48
C PRO A 285 -13.61 -25.77 0.48
N GLU A 286 -14.35 -24.73 0.86
CA GLU A 286 -15.42 -24.14 0.05
C GLU A 286 -14.87 -23.34 -1.13
N ILE A 287 -13.77 -22.62 -0.93
CA ILE A 287 -13.18 -21.76 -1.96
C ILE A 287 -12.11 -22.44 -2.80
N LYS A 288 -11.73 -23.69 -2.46
CA LYS A 288 -10.71 -24.44 -3.17
C LYS A 288 -11.14 -24.64 -4.62
N GLY A 289 -10.43 -23.96 -5.51
CA GLY A 289 -10.71 -23.99 -6.93
C GLY A 289 -11.95 -23.16 -7.31
N ALA A 290 -12.38 -22.19 -6.51
CA ALA A 290 -13.56 -21.41 -6.87
C ALA A 290 -13.23 -19.95 -7.23
N CYS A 291 -12.21 -19.37 -6.60
CA CYS A 291 -11.96 -17.93 -6.72
C CYS A 291 -11.12 -17.58 -7.95
N ALA A 292 -11.55 -16.55 -8.69
CA ALA A 292 -10.81 -15.99 -9.83
C ALA A 292 -9.77 -14.97 -9.35
N LEU A 293 -8.59 -14.90 -10.00
CA LEU A 293 -7.56 -13.91 -9.63
C LEU A 293 -7.96 -12.47 -10.00
N GLY A 294 -8.96 -12.30 -10.87
CA GLY A 294 -9.47 -10.98 -11.20
C GLY A 294 -10.61 -11.03 -12.19
N ARG A 295 -11.18 -9.88 -12.50
CA ARG A 295 -12.09 -9.66 -13.62
C ARG A 295 -11.87 -8.27 -14.21
N PRO A 296 -12.04 -8.09 -15.53
CA PRO A 296 -11.91 -6.78 -16.12
C PRO A 296 -13.05 -5.87 -15.65
N TRP A 297 -12.72 -4.76 -14.97
CA TRP A 297 -13.72 -3.73 -14.73
C TRP A 297 -13.99 -2.92 -16.01
N ASN A 298 -13.00 -2.83 -16.91
CA ASN A 298 -13.19 -2.45 -18.31
C ASN A 298 -12.20 -3.19 -19.21
N SER A 299 -12.24 -2.92 -20.53
CA SER A 299 -11.38 -3.56 -21.52
C SER A 299 -9.88 -3.25 -21.40
N LEU A 300 -9.49 -2.27 -20.59
CA LEU A 300 -8.09 -1.88 -20.35
C LEU A 300 -7.51 -2.48 -19.06
N HIS A 301 -8.22 -3.44 -18.43
CA HIS A 301 -7.79 -4.08 -17.20
C HIS A 301 -6.34 -4.57 -17.26
N ARG A 302 -5.59 -4.29 -16.19
CA ARG A 302 -4.21 -4.74 -16.03
C ARG A 302 -3.98 -5.21 -14.60
N SER A 303 -3.79 -6.52 -14.46
CA SER A 303 -3.29 -7.14 -13.23
C SER A 303 -2.18 -8.13 -13.59
N ILE A 304 -1.11 -8.13 -12.80
CA ILE A 304 0.01 -9.05 -12.97
C ILE A 304 0.33 -9.73 -11.65
N PHE A 305 0.32 -11.06 -11.65
CA PHE A 305 0.76 -11.89 -10.54
C PHE A 305 2.15 -12.46 -10.87
N ALA A 306 3.17 -12.06 -10.12
CA ALA A 306 4.56 -12.40 -10.38
C ALA A 306 5.18 -13.13 -9.19
N ARG A 307 5.59 -14.39 -9.38
CA ARG A 307 6.20 -15.23 -8.34
C ARG A 307 5.29 -15.38 -7.12
N CYS A 308 3.98 -15.46 -7.35
CA CYS A 308 3.00 -15.65 -6.29
C CYS A 308 2.81 -17.13 -5.96
N TYR A 309 2.63 -17.43 -4.68
CA TYR A 309 2.17 -18.73 -4.22
C TYR A 309 0.63 -18.75 -4.19
N GLU A 310 0.02 -19.73 -4.86
CA GLU A 310 -1.43 -19.92 -4.91
C GLU A 310 -1.82 -21.20 -4.15
N ASP A 311 -2.37 -21.05 -2.93
CA ASP A 311 -2.93 -22.14 -2.13
C ASP A 311 -4.36 -22.53 -2.56
N GLY A 312 -4.48 -23.20 -3.71
CA GLY A 312 -5.72 -23.90 -4.09
C GLY A 312 -6.73 -23.12 -4.93
N MET A 313 -6.33 -22.06 -5.64
CA MET A 313 -7.17 -21.34 -6.63
C MET A 313 -7.41 -22.21 -7.90
N ARG A 314 -8.45 -21.96 -8.72
CA ARG A 314 -8.66 -22.68 -10.01
C ARG A 314 -8.30 -21.81 -11.20
N ARG A 315 -8.30 -22.45 -12.38
CA ARG A 315 -8.45 -21.81 -13.70
C ARG A 315 -9.47 -20.66 -13.62
N GLY A 316 -8.99 -19.42 -13.71
CA GLY A 316 -9.87 -18.26 -13.86
C GLY A 316 -10.51 -18.25 -15.25
N VAL A 317 -11.68 -17.62 -15.35
CA VAL A 317 -12.41 -17.32 -16.60
C VAL A 317 -12.06 -15.90 -17.09
N THR A 318 -10.90 -15.35 -16.68
CA THR A 318 -10.65 -13.91 -16.75
C THR A 318 -9.24 -13.46 -17.15
N LEU A 319 -9.25 -12.30 -17.83
CA LEU A 319 -8.20 -11.51 -18.49
C LEU A 319 -7.16 -10.93 -17.52
N GLN A 320 -5.94 -11.48 -17.48
CA GLN A 320 -4.79 -10.94 -16.72
C GLN A 320 -3.48 -11.67 -17.03
N ALA A 321 -2.35 -11.22 -16.48
CA ALA A 321 -1.05 -11.83 -16.75
C ALA A 321 -0.42 -12.51 -15.51
N GLU A 322 0.30 -13.60 -15.73
CA GLU A 322 1.05 -14.31 -14.68
C GLU A 322 2.51 -14.52 -15.10
N TYR A 323 3.44 -14.37 -14.16
CA TYR A 323 4.87 -14.64 -14.35
C TYR A 323 5.42 -15.50 -13.21
N LYS A 324 5.76 -16.76 -13.51
CA LYS A 324 6.34 -17.71 -12.54
C LYS A 324 5.52 -17.89 -11.24
N SER A 325 4.18 -17.79 -11.31
CA SER A 325 3.29 -18.23 -10.22
C SER A 325 3.44 -19.75 -9.97
N TYR A 326 3.20 -20.19 -8.74
CA TYR A 326 3.38 -21.58 -8.32
C TYR A 326 2.44 -21.96 -7.16
N GLY A 327 2.41 -23.24 -6.78
CA GLY A 327 1.52 -23.75 -5.72
C GLY A 327 0.33 -24.56 -6.28
N PRO A 328 -0.46 -25.19 -5.40
CA PRO A 328 -1.53 -26.10 -5.80
C PRO A 328 -2.67 -25.43 -6.58
N GLY A 329 -2.79 -24.10 -6.54
CA GLY A 329 -3.76 -23.32 -7.30
C GLY A 329 -3.35 -22.96 -8.73
N PHE A 330 -2.04 -23.07 -9.04
CA PHE A 330 -1.52 -22.73 -10.35
C PHE A 330 -1.51 -23.96 -11.28
N ASN A 331 -2.14 -23.84 -12.45
CA ASN A 331 -2.16 -24.89 -13.48
C ASN A 331 -1.88 -24.30 -14.86
N LYS A 332 -0.63 -24.45 -15.33
CA LYS A 332 -0.14 -23.91 -16.62
C LYS A 332 -0.98 -24.35 -17.81
N THR A 333 -1.16 -25.66 -18.00
CA THR A 333 -1.98 -26.22 -19.08
C THR A 333 -3.38 -25.62 -19.05
N GLY A 334 -3.91 -25.43 -17.85
CA GLY A 334 -5.22 -24.83 -17.68
C GLY A 334 -5.37 -23.36 -17.99
N ARG A 335 -4.33 -22.56 -17.80
CA ARG A 335 -4.33 -21.16 -18.24
C ARG A 335 -4.28 -21.06 -19.77
N ILE A 336 -3.46 -21.91 -20.40
CA ILE A 336 -3.30 -21.96 -21.86
C ILE A 336 -4.63 -22.36 -22.52
N GLU A 337 -5.25 -23.46 -22.10
CA GLU A 337 -6.54 -23.92 -22.64
C GLU A 337 -7.68 -22.93 -22.36
N GLY A 338 -7.62 -22.23 -21.22
CA GLY A 338 -8.63 -21.23 -20.88
C GLY A 338 -8.59 -19.99 -21.76
N GLY A 339 -7.44 -19.66 -22.37
CA GLY A 339 -7.29 -18.53 -23.31
C GLY A 339 -7.51 -17.13 -22.71
N VAL A 340 -7.79 -17.04 -21.41
CA VAL A 340 -8.13 -15.80 -20.71
C VAL A 340 -6.96 -15.23 -19.91
N THR A 341 -5.91 -16.00 -19.59
CA THR A 341 -4.76 -15.49 -18.83
C THR A 341 -3.50 -15.54 -19.69
N THR A 342 -2.79 -14.42 -19.78
CA THR A 342 -1.51 -14.33 -20.48
C THR A 342 -0.39 -14.85 -19.57
N LEU A 343 0.31 -15.91 -20.00
CA LEU A 343 1.52 -16.36 -19.32
C LEU A 343 2.72 -15.59 -19.86
N LEU A 344 3.30 -14.71 -19.05
CA LEU A 344 4.46 -13.92 -19.43
C LEU A 344 5.73 -14.77 -19.41
N GLY A 345 6.50 -14.69 -20.49
CA GLY A 345 7.91 -15.07 -20.49
C GLY A 345 8.77 -14.02 -19.78
N THR A 346 10.07 -14.29 -19.66
CA THR A 346 11.02 -13.35 -19.05
C THR A 346 10.97 -11.98 -19.74
N GLU A 347 10.98 -11.93 -21.06
CA GLU A 347 10.92 -10.68 -21.83
C GLU A 347 9.62 -9.89 -21.57
N GLY A 348 8.46 -10.56 -21.55
CA GLY A 348 7.18 -9.92 -21.24
C GLY A 348 7.13 -9.35 -19.81
N TRP A 349 7.74 -10.04 -18.84
CA TRP A 349 7.82 -9.53 -17.47
C TRP A 349 8.80 -8.37 -17.31
N GLN A 350 9.85 -8.27 -18.14
CA GLN A 350 10.85 -7.21 -18.02
C GLN A 350 10.24 -5.81 -18.05
N ALA A 351 9.15 -5.59 -18.79
CA ALA A 351 8.49 -4.29 -18.85
C ALA A 351 7.85 -3.84 -17.51
N PHE A 352 7.61 -4.76 -16.58
CA PHE A 352 6.89 -4.54 -15.32
C PHE A 352 7.68 -4.97 -14.08
N SER A 353 8.96 -5.32 -14.25
CA SER A 353 9.65 -6.18 -13.29
C SER A 353 9.97 -5.56 -11.92
N GLU A 354 9.74 -4.27 -11.76
CA GLU A 354 10.11 -3.50 -10.57
C GLU A 354 9.27 -2.21 -10.46
N PRO A 355 9.08 -1.67 -9.24
CA PRO A 355 8.28 -0.47 -9.00
C PRO A 355 8.58 0.71 -9.93
N LYS A 356 9.87 1.00 -10.19
CA LYS A 356 10.28 2.14 -11.03
C LYS A 356 9.84 2.03 -12.49
N LYS A 357 9.48 0.83 -12.96
CA LYS A 357 9.01 0.62 -14.34
C LYS A 357 7.53 0.88 -14.52
N VAL A 358 6.75 1.01 -13.43
CA VAL A 358 5.29 1.12 -13.46
C VAL A 358 4.77 2.36 -12.75
N PHE A 359 5.43 2.82 -11.69
CA PHE A 359 5.08 4.07 -11.03
C PHE A 359 5.51 5.28 -11.85
N GLN A 360 4.58 6.19 -12.03
CA GLN A 360 4.75 7.44 -12.77
C GLN A 360 4.45 8.63 -11.85
N ASP A 361 5.02 9.80 -12.14
CA ASP A 361 4.53 11.05 -11.58
C ASP A 361 3.24 11.50 -12.28
N GLN A 362 2.72 12.65 -11.87
CA GLN A 362 1.46 13.21 -12.40
C GLN A 362 1.60 13.71 -13.86
N GLU A 363 2.84 13.93 -14.34
CA GLU A 363 3.17 14.25 -15.72
C GLU A 363 3.39 12.99 -16.60
N GLY A 364 3.34 11.79 -16.01
CA GLY A 364 3.48 10.52 -16.72
C GLY A 364 4.92 10.02 -16.84
N VAL A 365 5.88 10.61 -16.11
CA VAL A 365 7.28 10.18 -16.13
C VAL A 365 7.48 8.98 -15.22
N PHE A 366 7.97 7.87 -15.78
CA PHE A 366 8.28 6.65 -15.02
C PHE A 366 9.44 6.84 -14.05
N GLY A 367 9.46 6.04 -12.98
CA GLY A 367 10.55 6.03 -12.00
C GLY A 367 10.26 6.83 -10.73
N ASN A 368 9.02 7.31 -10.57
CA ASN A 368 8.58 8.00 -9.37
C ASN A 368 8.47 7.03 -8.18
N VAL A 369 9.59 6.75 -7.51
CA VAL A 369 9.69 5.77 -6.41
C VAL A 369 10.44 6.27 -5.17
N GLN A 370 10.77 7.57 -5.10
CA GLN A 370 11.52 8.14 -3.97
C GLN A 370 10.72 8.15 -2.66
N TRP A 371 9.38 8.10 -2.75
CA TRP A 371 8.45 8.00 -1.62
C TRP A 371 8.33 6.57 -1.05
N ILE A 372 8.91 5.56 -1.73
CA ILE A 372 8.98 4.19 -1.20
C ILE A 372 10.10 4.13 -0.15
N ASP A 373 9.80 3.54 1.00
CA ASP A 373 10.74 3.31 2.08
C ASP A 373 11.64 2.10 1.77
N TRP A 374 12.69 2.36 1.00
CA TRP A 374 13.66 1.34 0.60
C TRP A 374 14.48 0.79 1.75
N ASP A 375 14.62 1.52 2.87
CA ASP A 375 15.30 1.01 4.07
C ASP A 375 14.53 -0.17 4.67
N VAL A 376 13.20 -0.11 4.61
CA VAL A 376 12.33 -1.19 5.05
C VAL A 376 12.28 -2.33 4.07
N VAL A 377 12.17 -2.02 2.77
CA VAL A 377 12.06 -3.05 1.71
C VAL A 377 13.35 -3.89 1.62
N HIS A 378 14.52 -3.26 1.74
CA HIS A 378 15.81 -3.96 1.69
C HIS A 378 16.28 -4.48 3.05
N SER A 379 15.54 -4.21 4.13
CA SER A 379 15.84 -4.79 5.43
C SER A 379 15.69 -6.32 5.38
N LYS A 380 16.79 -7.03 5.68
CA LYS A 380 16.80 -8.48 5.80
C LYS A 380 16.00 -8.95 7.02
#